data_AF-A0A961VBA5-F1
#
_entry.id   AF-A0A961VBA5-F1
#
_cell.length_a   1.000
_cell.length_b   1.000
_cell.length_c   1.000
_cell.angle_alpha   90.00
_cell.angle_beta   90.00
_cell.angle_gamma   90.00
#
_symmetry.space_group_name_H-M   'P 1'
#
loop_
_entity.id
_entity.type
_entity.pdbx_description
1 polymer ?
#
loop_
_entity_poly.entity_id
_entity_poly.type
_entity_poly.pdbx_seq_one_letter_code
_entity_poly.pdbx_strand_id
1 'polypeptide(L)'
;MTATEGQNNKTRLFELRQKFGRQPASPDESSPRQIPIRDRQPRFRGLESGHRACQGCGEALAARLVVESAGPDVMIANATGCLEVFTTPWPQSAWRVPWVHSLFENAPAVASGMEAAMKAKGRNTKVLSFGGDGATYDIGFQALSGMLERYHNILYVCFDNEAYMNTGIQRSS
;
A
#
# COMPACT_ATOMS: atom_id res chain seq x y z
N MET A 1 28.91 23.69 -36.31
CA MET A 1 28.59 22.74 -35.21
C MET A 1 27.64 23.45 -34.27
N THR A 2 26.34 23.38 -34.54
CA THR A 2 25.31 24.22 -33.90
C THR A 2 24.62 23.45 -32.77
N ALA A 3 24.76 23.99 -31.55
CA ALA A 3 24.11 23.53 -30.33
C ALA A 3 22.58 23.47 -30.50
N THR A 4 21.99 22.27 -30.58
CA THR A 4 20.53 22.06 -30.68
C THR A 4 20.05 20.78 -29.95
N GLU A 5 20.60 20.46 -28.78
CA GLU A 5 20.09 19.35 -27.94
C GLU A 5 19.90 19.78 -26.48
N GLY A 6 19.08 20.83 -26.31
CA GLY A 6 18.72 21.37 -24.99
C GLY A 6 17.27 21.81 -24.94
N GLN A 7 16.35 21.02 -25.51
CA GLN A 7 14.91 21.22 -25.32
C GLN A 7 14.61 21.00 -23.82
N ASN A 8 14.57 22.12 -23.10
CA ASN A 8 14.46 22.27 -21.65
C ASN A 8 13.47 21.26 -21.03
N ASN A 9 13.96 20.36 -20.18
CA ASN A 9 13.16 19.34 -19.48
C ASN A 9 11.91 19.92 -18.80
N LYS A 10 11.95 21.21 -18.40
CA LYS A 10 10.80 21.93 -17.85
C LYS A 10 9.65 22.07 -18.85
N THR A 11 9.96 22.32 -20.12
CA THR A 11 8.97 22.42 -21.20
C THR A 11 8.32 21.06 -21.46
N ARG A 12 9.12 19.99 -21.52
CA ARG A 12 8.61 18.62 -21.68
C ARG A 12 7.73 18.18 -20.50
N LEU A 13 8.14 18.48 -19.27
CA LEU A 13 7.33 18.21 -18.06
C LEU A 13 6.02 19.00 -18.06
N PHE A 14 6.05 20.25 -18.51
CA PHE A 14 4.85 21.07 -18.65
C PHE A 14 3.89 20.48 -19.69
N GLU A 15 4.39 20.10 -20.87
CA GLU A 15 3.60 19.46 -21.92
C GLU A 15 3.01 18.12 -21.47
N LEU A 16 3.78 17.28 -20.79
CA LEU A 16 3.30 16.02 -20.23
C LEU A 16 2.23 16.24 -19.16
N ARG A 17 2.38 17.27 -18.31
CA ARG A 17 1.38 17.65 -17.31
C ARG A 17 0.09 18.18 -17.96
N GLN A 18 0.18 18.89 -19.08
CA GLN A 18 -1.01 19.34 -19.82
C GLN A 18 -1.70 18.16 -20.53
N LYS A 19 -0.92 17.23 -21.08
CA LYS A 19 -1.44 16.11 -21.88
C LYS A 19 -1.99 14.95 -21.02
N PHE A 20 -1.38 14.67 -19.88
CA PHE A 20 -1.71 13.53 -19.02
C PHE A 20 -1.92 13.89 -17.56
N GLY A 21 -1.61 15.11 -17.14
CA GLY A 21 -1.79 15.55 -15.77
C GLY A 21 -3.26 15.79 -15.45
N ARG A 22 -3.70 15.30 -14.30
CA ARG A 22 -5.01 15.62 -13.75
C ARG A 22 -5.06 17.12 -13.48
N GLN A 23 -6.00 17.83 -14.11
CA GLN A 23 -6.22 19.23 -13.78
C GLN A 23 -6.53 19.35 -12.29
N PRO A 24 -5.98 20.37 -11.58
CA PRO A 24 -6.42 20.64 -10.22
C PRO A 24 -7.93 20.85 -10.27
N ALA A 25 -8.67 20.16 -9.41
CA ALA A 25 -10.10 20.37 -9.32
C ALA A 25 -10.35 21.86 -9.12
N SER A 26 -11.14 22.48 -10.00
CA SER A 26 -11.65 23.82 -9.75
C SER A 26 -12.33 23.81 -8.37
N PRO A 27 -12.17 24.86 -7.55
CA PRO A 27 -12.93 24.97 -6.32
C PRO A 27 -14.41 24.99 -6.69
N ASP A 28 -15.04 23.83 -6.55
CA ASP A 28 -16.45 23.64 -6.84
C ASP A 28 -17.25 24.29 -5.70
N GLU A 29 -17.83 25.46 -5.96
CA GLU A 29 -18.74 26.16 -5.04
C GLU A 29 -20.02 25.35 -4.76
N SER A 30 -20.30 24.28 -5.51
CA SER A 30 -21.40 23.34 -5.26
C SER A 30 -21.00 22.11 -4.43
N SER A 31 -19.74 22.04 -3.98
CA SER A 31 -19.26 21.00 -3.06
C SER A 31 -20.18 20.95 -1.84
N PRO A 32 -20.86 19.82 -1.55
CA PRO A 32 -21.62 19.67 -0.31
C PRO A 32 -20.69 20.05 0.83
N ARG A 33 -21.15 20.95 1.72
CA ARG A 33 -20.44 21.48 2.91
C ARG A 33 -19.39 20.46 3.34
N GLN A 34 -18.10 20.78 3.19
CA GLN A 34 -17.02 19.83 3.40
C GLN A 34 -17.23 19.12 4.74
N ILE A 35 -17.78 17.90 4.67
CA ILE A 35 -18.00 17.07 5.86
C ILE A 35 -16.63 17.00 6.56
N PRO A 36 -16.52 17.38 7.84
CA PRO A 36 -15.26 17.35 8.56
C PRO A 36 -14.57 16.01 8.35
N ILE A 37 -13.24 16.00 8.18
CA ILE A 37 -12.49 14.76 7.86
C ILE A 37 -12.79 13.63 8.84
N ARG A 38 -13.06 13.98 10.10
CA ARG A 38 -13.45 13.07 11.18
C ARG A 38 -14.78 12.37 10.91
N ASP A 39 -15.75 13.08 10.33
CA ASP A 39 -17.08 12.54 10.03
C ASP A 39 -17.07 11.70 8.74
N ARG A 40 -16.02 11.83 7.91
CA ARG A 40 -15.77 10.96 6.76
C ARG A 40 -15.02 9.67 7.11
N GLN A 41 -14.42 9.57 8.29
CA GLN A 41 -13.61 8.42 8.63
C GLN A 41 -14.49 7.17 8.78
N PRO A 42 -14.18 6.06 8.07
CA PRO A 42 -14.88 4.80 8.24
C PRO A 42 -14.87 4.36 9.71
N ARG A 43 -16.02 3.94 10.24
CA ARG A 43 -16.14 3.43 11.62
C ARG A 43 -15.61 2.01 11.79
N PHE A 44 -15.33 1.35 10.67
CA PHE A 44 -14.66 0.06 10.63
C PHE A 44 -13.19 0.23 11.03
N ARG A 45 -12.66 -0.68 11.86
CA ARG A 45 -11.24 -0.74 12.23
C ARG A 45 -10.70 -2.12 11.91
N GLY A 46 -9.92 -2.23 10.84
CA GLY A 46 -9.26 -3.49 10.45
C GLY A 46 -7.89 -3.70 11.10
N LEU A 47 -7.21 -2.62 11.52
CA LEU A 47 -6.03 -2.65 12.38
C LEU A 47 -6.37 -1.93 13.69
N GLU A 48 -6.31 -2.64 14.81
CA GLU A 48 -6.74 -2.16 16.13
C GLU A 48 -5.56 -1.66 16.96
N SER A 49 -5.88 -0.88 17.99
CA SER A 49 -4.92 -0.56 19.07
C SER A 49 -4.42 -1.83 19.79
N GLY A 50 -3.25 -1.72 20.45
CA GLY A 50 -2.63 -2.86 21.17
C GLY A 50 -1.46 -3.53 20.44
N HIS A 51 -0.88 -2.88 19.43
CA HIS A 51 0.33 -3.31 18.72
C HIS A 51 1.60 -2.63 19.27
N ARG A 52 2.79 -3.16 18.95
CA ARG A 52 4.09 -2.72 19.50
C ARG A 52 4.86 -1.71 18.63
N ALA A 53 4.16 -0.98 17.77
CA ALA A 53 4.77 0.02 16.90
C ALA A 53 5.46 1.12 17.72
N CYS A 54 6.49 1.75 17.13
CA CYS A 54 7.11 2.95 17.70
C CYS A 54 6.07 4.05 17.95
N GLN A 55 6.30 4.89 18.96
CA GLN A 55 5.46 6.07 19.20
C GLN A 55 5.52 6.99 17.98
N GLY A 56 4.35 7.30 17.42
CA GLY A 56 4.27 8.09 16.18
C GLY A 56 4.62 7.33 14.90
N CYS A 57 4.62 5.99 14.92
CA CYS A 57 4.89 5.17 13.73
C CYS A 57 3.97 5.54 12.54
N GLY A 58 4.57 6.07 11.48
CA GLY A 58 3.85 6.44 10.25
C GLY A 58 3.28 5.24 9.50
N GLU A 59 4.01 4.12 9.46
CA GLU A 59 3.56 2.87 8.84
C GLU A 59 2.29 2.32 9.51
N ALA A 60 2.21 2.35 10.85
CA ALA A 60 1.01 1.92 11.58
C ALA A 60 -0.21 2.79 11.23
N LEU A 61 -0.03 4.12 11.14
CA LEU A 61 -1.09 5.03 10.73
C LEU A 61 -1.52 4.79 9.28
N ALA A 62 -0.56 4.64 8.36
CA ALA A 62 -0.81 4.40 6.95
C ALA A 62 -1.57 3.08 6.75
N ALA A 63 -1.10 1.98 7.34
CA ALA A 63 -1.75 0.68 7.27
C ALA A 63 -3.19 0.74 7.80
N ARG A 64 -3.41 1.42 8.94
CA ARG A 64 -4.75 1.63 9.46
C ARG A 64 -5.64 2.36 8.46
N LEU A 65 -5.21 3.49 7.91
CA LEU A 65 -6.00 4.29 6.96
C LEU A 65 -6.32 3.52 5.67
N VAL A 66 -5.36 2.75 5.14
CA VAL A 66 -5.55 1.91 3.95
C VAL A 66 -6.66 0.88 4.21
N VAL A 67 -6.60 0.18 5.35
CA VAL A 67 -7.54 -0.90 5.66
C VAL A 67 -8.93 -0.35 5.98
N GLU A 68 -9.01 0.76 6.74
CA GLU A 68 -10.27 1.45 6.99
C GLU A 68 -10.93 1.88 5.67
N SER A 69 -10.14 2.36 4.71
CA SER A 69 -10.62 2.77 3.38
C SER A 69 -11.01 1.58 2.48
N ALA A 70 -10.33 0.43 2.63
CA ALA A 70 -10.68 -0.79 1.89
C ALA A 70 -12.07 -1.32 2.29
N GLY A 71 -12.45 -1.13 3.56
CA GLY A 71 -13.72 -1.60 4.12
C GLY A 71 -13.63 -3.02 4.69
N PRO A 72 -14.75 -3.56 5.22
CA PRO A 72 -14.74 -4.79 6.01
C PRO A 72 -14.57 -6.09 5.20
N ASP A 73 -14.93 -6.10 3.90
CA ASP A 73 -14.77 -7.27 3.02
C ASP A 73 -13.40 -7.23 2.33
N VAL A 74 -12.35 -7.43 3.13
CA VAL A 74 -10.95 -7.39 2.71
C VAL A 74 -10.14 -8.50 3.37
N MET A 75 -9.13 -8.99 2.66
CA MET A 75 -8.09 -9.87 3.19
C MET A 75 -6.71 -9.37 2.78
N ILE A 76 -5.71 -9.67 3.60
CA ILE A 76 -4.38 -9.05 3.51
C ILE A 76 -3.31 -10.13 3.52
N ALA A 77 -2.41 -10.10 2.53
CA ALA A 77 -1.11 -10.75 2.60
C ALA A 77 -0.06 -9.71 2.99
N ASN A 78 0.76 -9.99 4.01
CA ASN A 78 1.76 -9.04 4.49
C ASN A 78 3.15 -9.67 4.47
N ALA A 79 4.10 -8.96 3.86
CA ALA A 79 5.50 -9.33 3.87
C ALA A 79 6.08 -9.21 5.29
N THR A 80 7.12 -10.01 5.58
CA THR A 80 7.94 -9.81 6.78
C THR A 80 8.48 -8.39 6.83
N GLY A 81 8.41 -7.73 7.98
CA GLY A 81 8.83 -6.34 8.14
C GLY A 81 8.27 -5.73 9.41
N CYS A 82 8.45 -4.43 9.59
CA CYS A 82 7.97 -3.73 10.78
C CYS A 82 6.47 -3.98 11.00
N LEU A 83 5.64 -3.75 9.97
CA LEU A 83 4.19 -3.95 10.07
C LEU A 83 3.82 -5.36 10.53
N GLU A 84 4.50 -6.41 10.08
CA GLU A 84 4.28 -7.76 10.58
C GLU A 84 4.69 -7.88 12.05
N VAL A 85 5.96 -7.62 12.35
CA VAL A 85 6.56 -7.85 13.67
C VAL A 85 5.80 -7.12 14.79
N PHE A 86 5.41 -5.87 14.57
CA PHE A 86 4.76 -5.10 15.63
C PHE A 86 3.26 -5.39 15.78
N THR A 87 2.59 -5.91 14.74
CA THR A 87 1.14 -6.18 14.79
C THR A 87 0.80 -7.59 15.21
N THR A 88 1.70 -8.57 15.04
CA THR A 88 1.44 -9.98 15.31
C THR A 88 2.44 -10.68 16.25
N PRO A 89 2.93 -10.05 17.33
CA PRO A 89 3.79 -10.75 18.28
C PRO A 89 3.00 -11.86 18.98
N TRP A 90 3.46 -13.12 18.86
CA TRP A 90 2.77 -14.25 19.50
C TRP A 90 2.54 -14.01 21.01
N PRO A 91 1.35 -14.33 21.56
CA PRO A 91 0.14 -14.91 20.92
C PRO A 91 -0.89 -13.87 20.44
N GLN A 92 -0.48 -12.62 20.23
CA GLN A 92 -1.34 -11.46 19.99
C GLN A 92 -1.40 -11.11 18.50
N SER A 93 -2.54 -10.58 18.05
CA SER A 93 -2.69 -9.98 16.72
C SER A 93 -3.56 -8.73 16.82
N ALA A 94 -3.13 -7.65 16.18
CA ALA A 94 -3.88 -6.39 16.08
C ALA A 94 -4.85 -6.37 14.87
N TRP A 95 -4.84 -7.42 14.03
CA TRP A 95 -5.68 -7.49 12.83
C TRP A 95 -7.09 -7.98 13.15
N ARG A 96 -8.09 -7.24 12.68
CA ARG A 96 -9.52 -7.57 12.79
C ARG A 96 -10.13 -8.05 11.48
N VAL A 97 -9.28 -8.35 10.50
CA VAL A 97 -9.62 -8.91 9.19
C VAL A 97 -8.79 -10.16 8.95
N PRO A 98 -9.19 -11.04 8.02
CA PRO A 98 -8.34 -12.12 7.55
C PRO A 98 -7.00 -11.55 7.06
N TRP A 99 -5.95 -11.91 7.78
CA TRP A 99 -4.60 -11.46 7.52
C TRP A 99 -3.68 -12.67 7.54
N VAL A 100 -2.75 -12.73 6.61
CA VAL A 100 -1.77 -13.81 6.53
C VAL A 100 -0.38 -13.23 6.33
N HIS A 101 0.55 -13.78 7.10
CA HIS A 101 1.98 -13.68 6.84
C HIS A 101 2.48 -15.00 6.27
N SER A 102 3.39 -14.91 5.32
CA SER A 102 4.06 -16.04 4.70
C SER A 102 5.56 -15.85 4.83
N LEU A 103 6.19 -15.16 3.87
CA LEU A 103 7.61 -14.87 3.87
C LEU A 103 7.87 -13.42 3.43
N PHE A 104 9.13 -13.01 3.47
CA PHE A 104 9.52 -11.63 3.17
C PHE A 104 9.34 -11.29 1.68
N GLU A 105 9.69 -12.24 0.82
CA GLU A 105 9.83 -12.06 -0.62
C GLU A 105 8.55 -12.32 -1.42
N ASN A 106 7.52 -12.90 -0.81
CA ASN A 106 6.43 -13.53 -1.57
C ASN A 106 5.02 -12.97 -1.32
N ALA A 107 4.85 -11.90 -0.54
CA ALA A 107 3.51 -11.35 -0.26
C ALA A 107 2.65 -11.09 -1.51
N PRO A 108 3.17 -10.52 -2.63
CA PRO A 108 2.40 -10.39 -3.88
C PRO A 108 1.96 -11.73 -4.50
N ALA A 109 2.80 -12.77 -4.41
CA ALA A 109 2.49 -14.10 -4.93
C ALA A 109 1.42 -14.79 -4.06
N VAL A 110 1.49 -14.62 -2.74
CA VAL A 110 0.46 -15.10 -1.80
C VAL A 110 -0.87 -14.39 -2.07
N ALA A 111 -0.85 -13.07 -2.24
CA ALA A 111 -2.03 -12.29 -2.59
C ALA A 111 -2.63 -12.73 -3.94
N SER A 112 -1.80 -13.04 -4.93
CA SER A 112 -2.24 -13.60 -6.22
C SER A 112 -3.03 -14.91 -6.04
N GLY A 113 -2.55 -15.79 -5.16
CA GLY A 113 -3.24 -17.04 -4.81
C GLY A 113 -4.55 -16.80 -4.06
N MET A 114 -4.57 -15.83 -3.13
CA MET A 114 -5.77 -15.42 -2.41
C MET A 114 -6.85 -14.89 -3.35
N GLU A 115 -6.50 -13.98 -4.28
CA GLU A 115 -7.44 -13.43 -5.26
C GLU A 115 -7.99 -14.52 -6.18
N ALA A 116 -7.12 -15.38 -6.72
CA ALA A 116 -7.53 -16.50 -7.57
C ALA A 116 -8.49 -17.45 -6.83
N ALA A 117 -8.24 -17.73 -5.55
CA ALA A 117 -9.11 -18.57 -4.73
C ALA A 117 -10.48 -17.93 -4.48
N MET A 118 -10.55 -16.61 -4.25
CA MET A 118 -11.81 -15.90 -4.07
C MET A 118 -12.62 -15.82 -5.36
N LYS A 119 -11.94 -15.58 -6.49
CA LYS A 119 -12.55 -15.61 -7.82
C LYS A 119 -13.11 -17.00 -8.15
N ALA A 120 -12.37 -18.07 -7.87
CA ALA A 120 -12.85 -19.44 -8.06
C ALA A 120 -14.07 -19.79 -7.20
N LYS A 121 -14.20 -19.15 -6.02
CA LYS A 121 -15.37 -19.26 -5.14
C LYS A 121 -16.52 -18.31 -5.50
N GLY A 122 -16.39 -17.49 -6.56
CA GLY A 122 -17.41 -16.52 -6.96
C GLY A 122 -17.58 -15.35 -5.98
N ARG A 123 -16.55 -15.03 -5.19
CA ARG A 123 -16.57 -13.95 -4.19
C ARG A 123 -15.74 -12.76 -4.66
N ASN A 124 -16.25 -11.56 -4.45
CA ASN A 124 -15.59 -10.30 -4.83
C ASN A 124 -14.86 -9.62 -3.65
N THR A 125 -14.38 -10.41 -2.69
CA THR A 125 -13.64 -9.90 -1.53
C THR A 125 -12.36 -9.22 -1.98
N LYS A 126 -12.06 -8.04 -1.44
CA LYS A 126 -10.85 -7.28 -1.79
C LYS A 126 -9.61 -7.98 -1.25
N VAL A 127 -8.55 -7.97 -2.03
CA VAL A 127 -7.24 -8.51 -1.61
C VAL A 127 -6.22 -7.38 -1.61
N LEU A 128 -5.51 -7.25 -0.49
CA LEU A 128 -4.40 -6.32 -0.32
C LEU A 128 -3.10 -7.12 -0.18
N SER A 129 -2.02 -6.56 -0.71
CA SER A 129 -0.66 -7.04 -0.48
C SER A 129 0.16 -5.90 0.11
N PHE A 130 0.76 -6.12 1.28
CA PHE A 130 1.51 -5.13 2.03
C PHE A 130 2.99 -5.50 2.10
N GLY A 131 3.85 -4.48 2.00
CA GLY A 131 5.28 -4.62 2.21
C GLY A 131 5.95 -3.27 2.48
N GLY A 132 7.11 -3.29 3.13
CA GLY A 132 7.99 -2.12 3.21
C GLY A 132 8.76 -1.90 1.91
N ASP A 133 9.60 -0.87 1.86
CA ASP A 133 10.49 -0.57 0.73
C ASP A 133 11.44 -1.74 0.42
N GLY A 134 12.07 -2.36 1.42
CA GLY A 134 12.91 -3.55 1.20
C GLY A 134 12.17 -4.77 0.63
N ALA A 135 10.89 -4.98 1.01
CA ALA A 135 10.08 -6.02 0.37
C ALA A 135 9.70 -5.65 -1.08
N THR A 136 9.55 -4.35 -1.36
CA THR A 136 9.00 -3.85 -2.62
C THR A 136 10.07 -3.70 -3.69
N TYR A 137 11.15 -2.99 -3.36
CA TYR A 137 12.20 -2.59 -4.30
C TYR A 137 13.34 -3.61 -4.37
N ASP A 138 13.52 -4.44 -3.34
CA ASP A 138 14.60 -5.42 -3.29
C ASP A 138 14.04 -6.85 -3.45
N ILE A 139 13.90 -7.59 -2.35
CA ILE A 139 13.74 -9.04 -2.39
C ILE A 139 12.42 -9.51 -3.00
N GLY A 140 11.33 -8.75 -2.83
CA GLY A 140 10.00 -9.11 -3.31
C GLY A 140 9.64 -8.50 -4.66
N PHE A 141 10.54 -7.75 -5.31
CA PHE A 141 10.26 -7.11 -6.60
C PHE A 141 9.86 -8.12 -7.68
N GLN A 142 10.47 -9.30 -7.70
CA GLN A 142 10.12 -10.38 -8.64
C GLN A 142 8.65 -10.83 -8.45
N ALA A 143 8.22 -11.03 -7.20
CA ALA A 143 6.85 -11.44 -6.92
C ALA A 143 5.84 -10.34 -7.27
N LEU A 144 6.18 -9.08 -6.97
CA LEU A 144 5.38 -7.90 -7.32
C LEU A 144 5.22 -7.78 -8.84
N SER A 145 6.32 -7.81 -9.57
CA SER A 145 6.33 -7.76 -11.03
C SER A 145 5.46 -8.88 -11.61
N GLY A 146 5.60 -10.12 -11.12
CA GLY A 146 4.77 -11.23 -11.59
C GLY A 146 3.28 -11.06 -11.28
N MET A 147 2.90 -10.49 -10.13
CA MET A 147 1.51 -10.21 -9.80
C MET A 147 0.90 -9.18 -10.77
N LEU A 148 1.65 -8.12 -11.07
CA LEU A 148 1.23 -7.07 -12.01
C LEU A 148 1.12 -7.59 -13.45
N GLU A 149 2.09 -8.38 -13.89
CA GLU A 149 2.12 -8.99 -15.25
C GLU A 149 0.89 -9.89 -15.49
N ARG A 150 0.39 -10.56 -14.44
CA ARG A 150 -0.81 -11.40 -14.52
C ARG A 150 -2.13 -10.63 -14.37
N TYR A 151 -2.09 -9.30 -14.23
CA TYR A 151 -3.26 -8.43 -14.09
C TYR A 151 -4.19 -8.84 -12.94
N HIS A 152 -3.64 -9.30 -11.81
CA HIS A 152 -4.45 -9.59 -10.64
C HIS A 152 -5.11 -8.30 -10.10
N ASN A 153 -6.38 -8.39 -9.71
CA ASN A 153 -7.12 -7.27 -9.11
C ASN A 153 -6.78 -7.14 -7.61
N ILE A 154 -5.55 -6.71 -7.33
CA ILE A 154 -4.98 -6.60 -5.99
C ILE A 154 -4.42 -5.20 -5.81
N LEU A 155 -4.68 -4.57 -4.66
CA LEU A 155 -3.97 -3.36 -4.28
C LEU A 155 -2.69 -3.74 -3.52
N TYR A 156 -1.54 -3.45 -4.12
CA TYR A 156 -0.25 -3.49 -3.45
C TYR A 156 0.06 -2.16 -2.78
N VAL A 157 0.51 -2.18 -1.52
CA VAL A 157 0.93 -0.98 -0.79
C VAL A 157 2.35 -1.15 -0.30
N CYS A 158 3.22 -0.26 -0.78
CA CYS A 158 4.56 -0.06 -0.24
C CYS A 158 4.48 0.96 0.91
N PHE A 159 4.85 0.54 2.12
CA PHE A 159 5.08 1.44 3.25
C PHE A 159 6.56 1.85 3.25
N ASP A 160 6.87 2.82 2.40
CA ASP A 160 8.23 3.30 2.21
C ASP A 160 8.70 4.10 3.43
N ASN A 161 9.65 3.55 4.16
CA ASN A 161 10.33 4.24 5.25
C ASN A 161 11.85 4.33 4.99
N GLU A 162 12.26 4.15 3.73
CA GLU A 162 13.62 4.34 3.19
C GLU A 162 14.73 3.52 3.88
N ALA A 163 14.37 2.44 4.59
CA ALA A 163 15.33 1.50 5.18
C ALA A 163 14.68 0.17 5.55
N TYR A 164 15.49 -0.86 5.77
CA TYR A 164 15.08 -2.04 6.51
C TYR A 164 14.97 -1.75 8.01
N MET A 165 13.90 -1.05 8.41
CA MET A 165 13.72 -0.57 9.78
C MET A 165 13.69 -1.71 10.81
N ASN A 166 13.01 -2.82 10.51
CA ASN A 166 12.80 -3.92 11.46
C ASN A 166 14.10 -4.60 11.89
N THR A 167 15.05 -4.72 10.96
CA THR A 167 16.30 -5.45 11.19
C THR A 167 17.39 -4.56 11.77
N GLY A 168 17.11 -3.29 12.06
CA GLY A 168 18.08 -2.33 12.60
C GLY A 168 18.53 -1.25 11.61
N ILE A 169 17.63 -0.77 10.76
CA ILE A 169 17.84 0.40 9.87
C ILE A 169 18.99 0.15 8.87
N GLN A 170 19.01 -1.02 8.24
CA GLN A 170 19.91 -1.27 7.12
C GLN A 170 19.43 -0.51 5.88
N ARG A 171 20.37 -0.16 5.01
CA ARG A 171 20.07 0.48 3.72
C ARG A 171 19.22 -0.42 2.82
N SER A 172 18.18 0.14 2.20
CA SER A 172 17.44 -0.40 1.06
C SER A 172 17.80 0.34 -0.24
N SER A 173 17.34 -0.18 -1.39
CA SER A 173 17.64 0.38 -2.73
C SER A 173 17.05 1.75 -3.00
#